data_AF-A0A422M0S4-F1
#
_entry.id   AF-A0A422M0S4-F1
#
_cell.length_a   1.000
_cell.length_b   1.000
_cell.length_c   1.000
_cell.angle_alpha   90.00
_cell.angle_beta   90.00
_cell.angle_gamma   90.00
#
_symmetry.space_group_name_H-M   'P 1'
#
loop_
_entity.id
_entity.type
_entity.pdbx_description
1 polymer ?
#
loop_
_entity_poly.entity_id
_entity_poly.type
_entity_poly.pdbx_seq_one_letter_code
_entity_poly.pdbx_strand_id
1 'polypeptide(L)'
;MLKKMVIFGLLALTMAGCGSPSATDKPESTSSVEIASKYYHQLDKKEQSMVFFTFKAVADDSQDGGKYIVDMKVRNGTKSQLKFDLSKFILSTSNTGTPIKSVKHGDLTIAPMRTKTVTGLFDSATAANFNGVGEFCYLSRDFLLAYSYGADKTAGATTDNLKVASLIVQNKATTQKPSESAVNTQSHAATSAPDSETSQQTSQASTQPTTQQSQASSESVRIVNSAEQAMQIAAPFLNTTVNALRATPVDDGWQVGPKMTYADVIVHYNGRVFSPANPATGQPDHWLN
;
A
#
# COMPACT_ATOMS: atom_id res chain seq x y z
N MET A 1 -25.22 47.62 51.46
CA MET A 1 -26.30 48.52 51.00
C MET A 1 -26.97 47.88 49.80
N LEU A 2 -28.13 47.27 50.02
CA LEU A 2 -28.96 46.57 49.03
C LEU A 2 -29.98 47.56 48.44
N LYS A 3 -30.00 47.72 47.11
CA LYS A 3 -31.03 48.51 46.42
C LYS A 3 -32.17 47.61 45.93
N LYS A 4 -33.33 47.77 46.60
CA LYS A 4 -34.72 48.00 46.09
C LYS A 4 -34.95 47.76 44.59
N MET A 5 -36.05 47.23 44.05
CA MET A 5 -37.49 47.05 44.40
C MET A 5 -38.05 46.11 43.28
N VAL A 6 -38.90 45.08 43.51
CA VAL A 6 -40.39 45.09 43.57
C VAL A 6 -41.05 45.93 42.45
N ILE A 7 -42.06 45.57 41.63
CA ILE A 7 -42.82 44.38 41.19
C ILE A 7 -44.02 44.97 40.36
N PHE A 8 -44.66 44.17 39.48
CA PHE A 8 -46.01 44.32 38.86
C PHE A 8 -46.26 45.32 37.72
N GLY A 9 -46.85 44.79 36.64
CA GLY A 9 -47.45 45.55 35.55
C GLY A 9 -47.97 44.66 34.42
N LEU A 10 -49.01 43.86 34.70
CA LEU A 10 -49.79 43.11 33.71
C LEU A 10 -50.67 44.09 32.93
N LEU A 11 -50.52 44.18 31.60
CA LEU A 11 -51.49 44.83 30.73
C LEU A 11 -51.73 43.98 29.48
N ALA A 12 -52.89 43.35 29.45
CA ALA A 12 -53.44 42.67 28.28
C ALA A 12 -53.95 43.73 27.28
N LEU A 13 -53.50 43.63 26.02
CA LEU A 13 -54.16 44.29 24.89
C LEU A 13 -54.52 43.21 23.86
N THR A 14 -55.82 42.99 23.72
CA THR A 14 -56.44 42.17 22.69
C THR A 14 -56.37 42.91 21.34
N MET A 15 -55.81 42.26 20.32
CA MET A 15 -56.17 42.55 18.93
C MET A 15 -56.76 41.28 18.31
N ALA A 16 -58.06 41.34 18.06
CA ALA A 16 -58.73 40.45 17.13
C ALA A 16 -58.23 40.78 15.72
N GLY A 17 -57.66 39.78 15.05
CA GLY A 17 -57.37 39.81 13.62
C GLY A 17 -58.07 38.64 12.94
N CYS A 18 -59.25 38.90 12.37
CA CYS A 18 -59.88 38.05 11.37
C CYS A 18 -58.97 38.01 10.13
N GLY A 19 -58.42 36.84 9.83
CA GLY A 19 -57.80 36.50 8.56
C GLY A 19 -58.37 35.17 8.08
N SER A 20 -59.00 35.18 6.89
CA SER A 20 -59.66 34.05 6.22
C SER A 20 -58.72 32.85 5.97
N PRO A 21 -59.26 31.65 5.68
CA PRO A 21 -58.62 30.37 6.00
C PRO A 21 -57.46 30.07 5.06
N SER A 22 -56.25 30.03 5.61
CA SER A 22 -55.13 29.38 4.94
C SER A 22 -55.26 27.87 5.12
N ALA A 23 -55.21 27.18 3.99
CA ALA A 23 -55.25 25.73 3.87
C ALA A 23 -54.42 25.06 4.97
N THR A 24 -55.02 24.07 5.61
CA THR A 24 -54.30 23.07 6.39
C THR A 24 -53.43 22.28 5.41
N ASP A 25 -52.26 22.82 5.09
CA ASP A 25 -51.14 22.03 4.59
C ASP A 25 -50.75 21.10 5.74
N LYS A 26 -51.39 19.93 5.72
CA LYS A 26 -50.93 18.74 6.43
C LYS A 26 -49.44 18.64 6.11
N PRO A 27 -48.53 18.74 7.10
CA PRO A 27 -47.12 18.56 6.80
C PRO A 27 -47.00 17.16 6.20
N GLU A 28 -46.71 17.14 4.90
CA GLU A 28 -46.29 15.92 4.22
C GLU A 28 -45.06 15.48 5.00
N SER A 29 -45.26 14.44 5.82
CA SER A 29 -44.18 13.80 6.55
C SER A 29 -43.29 13.22 5.47
N THR A 30 -42.33 14.03 5.03
CA THR A 30 -41.21 13.58 4.23
C THR A 30 -40.57 12.53 5.09
N SER A 31 -40.85 11.26 4.76
CA SER A 31 -40.17 10.10 5.31
C SER A 31 -38.68 10.42 5.24
N SER A 32 -38.10 10.85 6.35
CA SER A 32 -36.67 11.08 6.44
C SER A 32 -36.07 9.71 6.25
N VAL A 33 -35.54 9.46 5.05
CA VAL A 33 -34.83 8.22 4.77
C VAL A 33 -33.71 8.14 5.78
N GLU A 34 -33.86 7.26 6.77
CA GLU A 34 -32.88 7.10 7.83
C GLU A 34 -31.60 6.56 7.21
N ILE A 35 -30.58 7.42 7.13
CA ILE A 35 -29.28 7.02 6.60
C ILE A 35 -28.62 6.15 7.67
N ALA A 36 -28.54 4.85 7.41
CA ALA A 36 -27.87 3.91 8.30
C ALA A 36 -26.43 4.39 8.59
N SER A 37 -26.07 4.44 9.88
CA SER A 37 -24.71 4.76 10.31
C SER A 37 -23.98 3.49 10.73
N LYS A 38 -22.79 3.26 10.18
CA LYS A 38 -21.97 2.07 10.42
C LYS A 38 -20.54 2.48 10.76
N TYR A 39 -19.92 1.79 11.72
CA TYR A 39 -18.47 1.85 11.87
C TYR A 39 -17.78 1.10 10.74
N TYR A 40 -16.56 1.48 10.37
CA TYR A 40 -15.83 0.87 9.25
C TYR A 40 -15.72 -0.67 9.34
N HIS A 41 -15.48 -1.21 10.53
CA HIS A 41 -15.36 -2.66 10.75
C HIS A 41 -16.69 -3.42 10.61
N GLN A 42 -17.82 -2.70 10.59
CA GLN A 42 -19.16 -3.25 10.40
C GLN A 42 -19.60 -3.22 8.93
N LEU A 43 -18.84 -2.55 8.06
CA LEU A 43 -19.05 -2.61 6.62
C LEU A 43 -18.70 -4.00 6.11
N ASP A 44 -19.46 -4.51 5.15
CA ASP A 44 -19.05 -5.71 4.41
C ASP A 44 -17.83 -5.42 3.51
N LYS A 45 -17.21 -6.46 2.94
CA LYS A 45 -15.99 -6.30 2.13
C LYS A 45 -16.20 -5.45 0.87
N LYS A 46 -17.40 -5.49 0.28
CA LYS A 46 -17.74 -4.67 -0.89
C LYS A 46 -17.85 -3.20 -0.47
N GLU A 47 -18.55 -2.91 0.61
CA GLU A 47 -18.65 -1.57 1.19
C GLU A 47 -17.27 -1.03 1.62
N GLN A 48 -16.43 -1.85 2.26
CA GLN A 48 -15.06 -1.48 2.64
C GLN A 48 -14.22 -1.06 1.43
N SER A 49 -14.36 -1.75 0.29
CA SER A 49 -13.65 -1.42 -0.96
C SER A 49 -14.07 -0.08 -1.59
N MET A 50 -15.18 0.50 -1.13
CA MET A 50 -15.67 1.82 -1.55
C MET A 50 -15.20 2.94 -0.62
N VAL A 51 -14.38 2.65 0.38
CA VAL A 51 -13.77 3.65 1.26
C VAL A 51 -12.31 3.83 0.85
N PHE A 52 -11.93 5.08 0.57
CA PHE A 52 -10.60 5.39 0.03
C PHE A 52 -9.83 6.24 1.03
N PHE A 53 -8.61 5.82 1.33
CA PHE A 53 -7.71 6.50 2.25
C PHE A 53 -6.53 7.10 1.51
N THR A 54 -6.06 8.23 2.01
CA THR A 54 -4.76 8.81 1.70
C THR A 54 -4.08 9.21 2.99
N PHE A 55 -2.86 8.73 3.20
CA PHE A 55 -2.02 9.09 4.33
C PHE A 55 -0.84 9.90 3.81
N LYS A 56 -0.64 11.09 4.37
CA LYS A 56 0.45 11.98 3.97
C LYS A 56 1.28 12.33 5.19
N ALA A 57 2.55 11.96 5.14
CA ALA A 57 3.54 12.31 6.14
C ALA A 57 4.21 13.63 5.75
N VAL A 58 4.27 14.56 6.68
CA VAL A 58 4.94 15.84 6.55
C VAL A 58 6.00 15.91 7.64
N ALA A 59 7.22 16.30 7.27
CA ALA A 59 8.29 16.49 8.24
C ALA A 59 7.86 17.53 9.28
N ASP A 60 8.07 17.21 10.55
CA ASP A 60 7.84 18.13 11.66
C ASP A 60 9.16 18.83 11.99
N ASP A 61 9.42 19.94 11.29
CA ASP A 61 10.62 20.74 11.50
C ASP A 61 10.65 21.45 12.87
N SER A 62 9.56 21.37 13.65
CA SER A 62 9.49 21.94 15.01
C SER A 62 10.06 21.02 16.08
N GLN A 63 10.37 19.76 15.75
CA GLN A 63 10.89 18.78 16.69
C GLN A 63 12.25 18.22 16.25
N ASP A 64 13.20 18.20 17.18
CA ASP A 64 14.48 17.53 16.98
C ASP A 64 14.29 16.04 16.74
N GLY A 65 15.00 15.49 15.75
CA GLY A 65 15.04 14.04 15.48
C GLY A 65 14.25 13.54 14.26
N GLY A 66 13.85 14.41 13.33
CA GLY A 66 13.34 14.00 12.01
C GLY A 66 12.00 13.25 12.08
N LYS A 67 11.10 13.75 12.94
CA LYS A 67 9.75 13.20 13.09
C LYS A 67 8.86 13.64 11.93
N TYR A 68 7.80 12.87 11.72
CA TYR A 68 6.76 13.16 10.74
C TYR A 68 5.40 13.18 11.41
N ILE A 69 4.63 14.21 11.09
CA ILE A 69 3.20 14.28 11.34
C ILE A 69 2.49 13.62 10.15
N VAL A 70 1.58 12.69 10.44
CA VAL A 70 0.83 11.98 9.40
C VAL A 70 -0.61 12.45 9.41
N ASP A 71 -1.03 13.03 8.30
CA ASP A 71 -2.42 13.39 8.02
C ASP A 71 -3.13 12.23 7.32
N MET A 72 -4.44 12.13 7.56
CA MET A 72 -5.32 11.17 6.89
C MET A 72 -6.45 11.90 6.17
N LYS A 73 -6.68 11.54 4.91
CA LYS A 73 -7.88 11.90 4.16
C LYS A 73 -8.67 10.63 3.87
N VAL A 74 -9.97 10.66 4.16
CA VAL A 74 -10.87 9.50 3.95
C VAL A 74 -12.07 9.94 3.13
N ARG A 75 -12.31 9.24 2.02
CA ARG A 75 -13.52 9.39 1.20
C ARG A 75 -14.45 8.20 1.46
N ASN A 76 -15.65 8.50 1.94
CA ASN A 76 -16.73 7.54 2.06
C ASN A 76 -17.45 7.42 0.70
N GLY A 77 -17.22 6.34 -0.05
CA GLY A 77 -17.95 6.04 -1.30
C GLY A 77 -19.19 5.16 -1.10
N THR A 78 -19.59 4.89 0.14
CA THR A 78 -20.78 4.09 0.46
C THR A 78 -22.04 4.96 0.52
N LYS A 79 -23.21 4.30 0.62
CA LYS A 79 -24.51 4.96 0.85
C LYS A 79 -24.83 5.17 2.34
N SER A 80 -24.00 4.62 3.23
CA SER A 80 -24.16 4.74 4.69
C SER A 80 -23.32 5.87 5.25
N GLN A 81 -23.71 6.41 6.40
CA GLN A 81 -22.86 7.27 7.17
C GLN A 81 -21.74 6.45 7.81
N LEU A 82 -20.49 6.79 7.49
CA LEU A 82 -19.32 6.04 7.94
C LEU A 82 -18.75 6.65 9.23
N LYS A 83 -18.50 5.80 10.22
CA LYS A 83 -17.87 6.18 11.49
C LYS A 83 -16.51 5.50 11.68
N PHE A 84 -15.59 6.22 12.30
CA PHE A 84 -14.33 5.70 12.83
C PHE A 84 -14.13 6.20 14.26
N ASP A 85 -13.65 5.35 15.16
CA ASP A 85 -13.02 5.81 16.39
C ASP A 85 -11.56 6.16 16.07
N LEU A 86 -11.22 7.45 16.19
CA LEU A 86 -9.90 7.96 15.81
C LEU A 86 -8.75 7.31 16.61
N SER A 87 -9.02 6.82 17.82
CA SER A 87 -8.00 6.17 18.65
C SER A 87 -7.60 4.78 18.15
N LYS A 88 -8.34 4.22 17.19
CA LYS A 88 -8.15 2.86 16.67
C LYS A 88 -7.28 2.81 15.42
N PHE A 89 -6.83 3.95 14.90
CA PHE A 89 -5.86 3.95 13.80
C PHE A 89 -4.47 3.58 14.32
N ILE A 90 -3.80 2.72 13.56
CA ILE A 90 -2.49 2.16 13.88
C ILE A 90 -1.61 2.27 12.65
N LEU A 91 -0.39 2.78 12.83
CA LEU A 91 0.71 2.59 11.87
C LEU A 91 1.56 1.44 12.39
N SER A 92 1.35 0.25 11.83
CA SER A 92 2.18 -0.91 12.11
C SER A 92 3.47 -0.75 11.34
N THR A 93 4.59 -0.80 12.05
CA THR A 93 5.89 -1.05 11.43
C THR A 93 6.08 -2.57 11.35
N SER A 94 7.18 -3.07 10.78
CA SER A 94 7.46 -4.51 10.66
C SER A 94 7.09 -5.34 11.90
N ASN A 95 6.94 -6.66 11.74
CA ASN A 95 6.45 -7.63 12.75
C ASN A 95 7.01 -7.54 14.19
N THR A 96 8.14 -6.90 14.41
CA THR A 96 8.83 -6.80 15.71
C THR A 96 8.75 -5.40 16.35
N GLY A 97 8.24 -4.40 15.62
CA GLY A 97 8.16 -3.03 16.10
C GLY A 97 6.89 -2.76 16.92
N THR A 98 7.00 -1.88 17.91
CA THR A 98 5.80 -1.37 18.60
C THR A 98 4.99 -0.54 17.61
N PRO A 99 3.69 -0.85 17.39
CA PRO A 99 2.86 -0.06 16.50
C PRO A 99 2.68 1.37 17.01
N ILE A 100 2.72 2.33 16.10
CA ILE A 100 2.44 3.74 16.42
C ILE A 100 0.91 3.90 16.43
N LYS A 101 0.37 4.29 17.59
CA LYS A 101 -1.07 4.51 17.76
C LYS A 101 -1.43 5.95 17.43
N SER A 102 -2.67 6.17 16.99
CA SER A 102 -3.15 7.52 16.77
C SER A 102 -3.18 8.32 18.07
N VAL A 103 -2.80 9.59 17.96
CA VAL A 103 -2.91 10.58 19.04
C VAL A 103 -4.25 11.33 19.03
N LYS A 104 -5.16 10.95 18.13
CA LYS A 104 -6.51 11.51 18.03
C LYS A 104 -7.52 10.61 18.75
N HIS A 105 -8.57 11.24 19.26
CA HIS A 105 -9.64 10.58 20.00
C HIS A 105 -11.01 11.05 19.51
N GLY A 106 -12.04 10.27 19.84
CA GLY A 106 -13.43 10.56 19.48
C GLY A 106 -13.83 9.98 18.13
N ASP A 107 -15.11 10.17 17.80
CA ASP A 107 -15.71 9.65 16.57
C ASP A 107 -15.52 10.61 15.40
N LEU A 108 -14.90 10.13 14.31
CA LEU A 108 -14.99 10.76 13.00
C LEU A 108 -16.23 10.24 12.29
N THR A 109 -17.12 11.16 11.89
CA THR A 109 -18.31 10.85 11.10
C THR A 109 -18.22 11.44 9.71
N ILE A 110 -18.46 10.61 8.69
CA ILE A 110 -18.38 10.98 7.27
C ILE A 110 -19.69 10.61 6.58
N ALA A 111 -20.44 11.62 6.15
CA ALA A 111 -21.67 11.42 5.38
C ALA A 111 -21.40 10.65 4.06
N PRO A 112 -22.42 10.00 3.47
CA PRO A 112 -22.30 9.30 2.19
C PRO A 112 -21.68 10.18 1.10
N MET A 113 -20.80 9.60 0.28
CA MET A 113 -20.13 10.28 -0.84
C MET A 113 -19.29 11.51 -0.46
N ARG A 114 -18.98 11.72 0.83
CA ARG A 114 -18.17 12.85 1.30
C ARG A 114 -16.76 12.43 1.67
N THR A 115 -15.90 13.44 1.74
CA THR A 115 -14.51 13.32 2.16
C THR A 115 -14.27 14.14 3.43
N LYS A 116 -13.46 13.61 4.34
CA LYS A 116 -12.97 14.32 5.52
C LYS A 116 -11.46 14.17 5.63
N THR A 117 -10.84 15.17 6.24
CA THR A 117 -9.40 15.17 6.55
C THR A 117 -9.24 15.23 8.07
N VAL A 118 -8.32 14.44 8.58
CA VAL A 118 -7.84 14.44 9.97
C VAL A 118 -6.37 14.78 9.92
N THR A 119 -6.01 15.93 10.47
CA THR A 119 -4.61 16.35 10.54
C THR A 119 -3.93 15.82 11.80
N GLY A 120 -2.66 15.44 11.68
CA GLY A 120 -1.86 14.88 12.76
C GLY A 120 -2.51 13.67 13.43
N LEU A 121 -2.92 12.69 12.61
CA LEU A 121 -3.42 11.41 13.08
C LEU A 121 -2.33 10.66 13.88
N PHE A 122 -1.07 10.77 13.44
CA PHE A 122 0.12 10.29 14.12
C PHE A 122 1.16 11.43 14.17
N ASP A 123 1.97 11.51 15.23
CA ASP A 123 2.97 12.58 15.47
C ASP A 123 4.38 12.06 15.83
N SER A 124 4.54 10.73 15.90
CA SER A 124 5.76 10.06 16.34
C SER A 124 6.36 9.16 15.27
N ALA A 125 5.90 9.30 14.03
CA ALA A 125 6.46 8.60 12.89
C ALA A 125 7.82 9.19 12.48
N THR A 126 8.60 8.40 11.75
CA THR A 126 9.95 8.71 11.26
C THR A 126 10.04 8.31 9.79
N ALA A 127 11.05 8.80 9.07
CA ALA A 127 11.26 8.45 7.66
C ALA A 127 11.35 6.92 7.41
N ALA A 128 11.90 6.17 8.37
CA ALA A 128 11.98 4.70 8.28
C ALA A 128 10.61 4.03 8.16
N ASN A 129 9.55 4.67 8.65
CA ASN A 129 8.19 4.14 8.55
C ASN A 129 7.61 4.26 7.13
N PHE A 130 8.22 5.03 6.23
CA PHE A 130 7.68 5.32 4.89
C PHE A 130 8.61 4.86 3.75
N ASN A 131 9.84 4.45 4.07
CA ASN A 131 10.81 3.97 3.09
C ASN A 131 10.89 2.43 3.00
N GLY A 132 10.09 1.70 3.79
CA GLY A 132 10.12 0.23 3.85
C GLY A 132 8.78 -0.39 4.21
N VAL A 133 8.82 -1.50 4.94
CA VAL A 133 7.64 -2.25 5.39
C VAL A 133 6.86 -1.46 6.43
N GLY A 134 5.56 -1.33 6.21
CA GLY A 134 4.64 -0.77 7.17
C GLY A 134 3.22 -0.68 6.61
N GLU A 135 2.28 -0.59 7.52
CA GLU A 135 0.85 -0.75 7.25
C GLU A 135 0.05 0.28 8.05
N PHE A 136 -0.81 1.03 7.37
CA PHE A 136 -1.86 1.78 8.02
C PHE A 136 -3.09 0.87 8.21
N CYS A 137 -3.52 0.73 9.46
CA CYS A 137 -4.58 -0.19 9.86
C CYS A 137 -5.63 0.52 10.73
N TYR A 138 -6.83 -0.07 10.80
CA TYR A 138 -7.89 0.33 11.72
C TYR A 138 -8.25 -0.83 12.67
N LEU A 139 -8.21 -0.65 13.98
CA LEU A 139 -8.39 -1.69 15.02
C LEU A 139 -7.31 -2.78 15.05
N SER A 140 -7.06 -3.44 13.91
CA SER A 140 -6.08 -4.52 13.75
C SER A 140 -5.58 -4.57 12.29
N ARG A 141 -4.59 -5.41 12.03
CA ARG A 141 -4.06 -5.66 10.69
C ARG A 141 -5.08 -6.28 9.72
N ASP A 142 -6.17 -6.86 10.23
CA ASP A 142 -7.26 -7.42 9.40
C ASP A 142 -8.04 -6.35 8.64
N PHE A 143 -7.95 -5.09 9.09
CA PHE A 143 -8.49 -3.92 8.42
C PHE A 143 -7.34 -3.04 7.91
N LEU A 144 -6.54 -3.62 7.03
CA LEU A 144 -5.48 -2.94 6.29
C LEU A 144 -6.08 -1.87 5.36
N LEU A 145 -5.58 -0.64 5.46
CA LEU A 145 -6.11 0.53 4.75
C LEU A 145 -5.19 0.98 3.61
N ALA A 146 -3.87 0.88 3.81
CA ALA A 146 -2.80 1.16 2.85
C ALA A 146 -1.47 0.62 3.39
N TYR A 147 -0.51 0.32 2.52
CA TYR A 147 0.90 0.23 2.93
C TYR A 147 1.45 1.62 3.22
N SER A 148 2.40 1.76 4.15
CA SER A 148 2.95 3.07 4.54
C SER A 148 4.00 3.62 3.56
N TYR A 149 4.49 2.78 2.65
CA TYR A 149 5.50 3.14 1.66
C TYR A 149 5.09 4.39 0.86
N GLY A 150 6.00 5.37 0.82
CA GLY A 150 5.83 6.61 0.06
C GLY A 150 4.87 7.62 0.68
N ALA A 151 4.42 7.46 1.93
CA ALA A 151 3.56 8.44 2.59
C ALA A 151 4.23 9.82 2.74
N ASP A 152 5.56 9.87 2.78
CA ASP A 152 6.38 11.10 2.81
C ASP A 152 6.53 11.78 1.45
N LYS A 153 6.06 11.15 0.37
CA LYS A 153 6.11 11.71 -0.99
C LYS A 153 4.89 12.58 -1.27
N THR A 154 4.97 13.38 -2.33
CA THR A 154 3.93 14.37 -2.71
C THR A 154 2.51 13.81 -2.74
N ALA A 155 2.34 12.62 -3.31
CA ALA A 155 1.06 11.94 -3.46
C ALA A 155 0.55 11.27 -2.16
N GLY A 156 1.44 10.99 -1.21
CA GLY A 156 1.16 10.17 -0.04
C GLY A 156 0.91 8.69 -0.39
N ALA A 157 0.63 7.90 0.64
CA ALA A 157 0.24 6.50 0.52
C ALA A 157 -1.28 6.40 0.40
N THR A 158 -1.78 5.61 -0.56
CA THR A 158 -3.22 5.49 -0.83
C THR A 158 -3.67 4.04 -0.76
N THR A 159 -4.98 3.82 -0.59
CA THR A 159 -5.56 2.47 -0.63
C THR A 159 -5.25 1.69 -1.91
N ASP A 160 -4.96 2.36 -3.03
CA ASP A 160 -4.60 1.67 -4.27
C ASP A 160 -3.25 0.97 -4.20
N ASN A 161 -2.37 1.38 -3.28
CA ASN A 161 -1.08 0.71 -3.09
C ASN A 161 -1.24 -0.73 -2.54
N LEU A 162 -2.41 -1.09 -2.00
CA LEU A 162 -2.75 -2.47 -1.61
C LEU A 162 -2.84 -3.42 -2.81
N LYS A 163 -2.94 -2.89 -4.03
CA LYS A 163 -2.99 -3.65 -5.29
C LYS A 163 -1.61 -3.76 -5.95
N VAL A 164 -0.61 -3.06 -5.42
CA VAL A 164 0.75 -3.04 -5.99
C VAL A 164 1.49 -4.31 -5.56
N ALA A 165 1.76 -5.20 -6.51
CA ALA A 165 2.32 -6.52 -6.24
C ALA A 165 3.62 -6.48 -5.42
N SER A 166 4.54 -5.56 -5.73
CA SER A 166 5.81 -5.42 -5.01
C SER A 166 5.61 -5.08 -3.52
N LEU A 167 4.70 -4.15 -3.22
CA LEU A 167 4.38 -3.78 -1.83
C LEU A 167 3.67 -4.90 -1.08
N ILE A 168 2.82 -5.69 -1.76
CA ILE A 168 2.19 -6.87 -1.18
C ILE A 168 3.23 -7.91 -0.77
N VAL A 169 4.19 -8.22 -1.65
CA VAL A 169 5.27 -9.18 -1.37
C VAL A 169 6.13 -8.69 -0.21
N GLN A 170 6.56 -7.43 -0.26
CA GLN A 170 7.42 -6.83 0.75
C GLN A 170 6.80 -6.92 2.16
N ASN A 171 5.52 -6.57 2.28
CA ASN A 171 4.81 -6.57 3.57
C ASN A 171 4.36 -7.97 4.02
N LYS A 172 4.20 -8.94 3.10
CA LYS A 172 3.91 -10.36 3.44
C LYS A 172 5.13 -11.15 3.91
N ALA A 173 6.31 -10.97 3.29
CA ALA A 173 7.56 -11.59 3.77
C ALA A 173 7.88 -11.15 5.23
N THR A 174 7.46 -9.91 5.53
CA THR A 174 7.17 -9.33 6.84
C THR A 174 6.64 -10.28 7.91
N THR A 175 5.55 -10.96 7.54
CA THR A 175 4.56 -11.57 8.43
C THR A 175 4.87 -12.99 8.88
N GLN A 176 5.77 -13.69 8.18
CA GLN A 176 6.20 -15.02 8.58
C GLN A 176 7.29 -14.89 9.65
N LYS A 177 6.93 -15.20 10.90
CA LYS A 177 7.91 -15.56 11.93
C LYS A 177 8.85 -16.62 11.31
N PRO A 178 10.18 -16.51 11.42
CA PRO A 178 11.05 -17.60 11.02
C PRO A 178 10.66 -18.84 11.82
N SER A 179 10.09 -19.84 11.15
CA SER A 179 10.06 -21.18 11.71
C SER A 179 11.49 -21.68 11.67
N GLU A 180 12.15 -21.68 12.83
CA GLU A 180 13.36 -22.47 13.02
C GLU A 180 13.02 -23.92 12.71
N SER A 181 13.46 -24.39 11.56
CA SER A 181 13.66 -25.81 11.30
C SER A 181 15.09 -25.94 10.83
N ALA A 182 15.97 -26.08 11.82
CA ALA A 182 17.29 -26.64 11.61
C ALA A 182 17.10 -28.05 11.02
N VAL A 183 17.37 -28.21 9.72
CA VAL A 183 17.70 -29.52 9.17
C VAL A 183 19.21 -29.61 9.13
N ASN A 184 19.71 -30.21 10.20
CA ASN A 184 21.00 -30.84 10.26
C ASN A 184 20.93 -32.13 9.41
N THR A 185 21.74 -32.22 8.34
CA THR A 185 22.17 -33.52 7.84
C THR A 185 23.64 -33.47 7.50
N GLN A 186 24.41 -33.98 8.44
CA GLN A 186 25.81 -34.32 8.29
C GLN A 186 25.95 -35.71 7.64
N SER A 187 27.12 -35.94 7.02
CA SER A 187 27.71 -37.21 6.58
C SER A 187 27.45 -37.67 5.14
N HIS A 188 28.41 -38.24 4.40
CA HIS A 188 29.84 -38.49 4.55
C HIS A 188 30.42 -38.76 3.15
N ALA A 189 31.75 -38.61 3.02
CA ALA A 189 32.52 -38.76 1.79
C ALA A 189 32.60 -40.19 1.22
N ALA A 190 32.80 -40.31 -0.10
CA ALA A 190 33.77 -41.23 -0.69
C ALA A 190 34.09 -40.84 -2.16
N THR A 191 35.40 -40.74 -2.41
CA THR A 191 36.12 -40.42 -3.64
C THR A 191 36.12 -41.58 -4.64
N SER A 192 36.12 -41.29 -5.96
CA SER A 192 37.03 -41.85 -6.99
C SER A 192 36.65 -41.37 -8.40
N ALA A 193 37.62 -40.81 -9.12
CA ALA A 193 37.67 -40.67 -10.59
C ALA A 193 38.55 -41.83 -11.16
N PRO A 194 38.87 -41.99 -12.47
CA PRO A 194 38.64 -41.10 -13.63
C PRO A 194 38.30 -41.80 -15.00
N ASP A 195 38.42 -41.05 -16.10
CA ASP A 195 38.53 -41.40 -17.54
C ASP A 195 37.25 -41.74 -18.32
N SER A 196 37.04 -41.36 -19.59
CA SER A 196 37.64 -40.42 -20.56
C SER A 196 36.72 -40.37 -21.81
N GLU A 197 36.96 -39.41 -22.72
CA GLU A 197 36.54 -39.33 -24.15
C GLU A 197 35.17 -38.72 -24.58
N THR A 198 35.26 -37.47 -25.06
CA THR A 198 34.84 -36.93 -26.37
C THR A 198 33.78 -37.66 -27.21
N SER A 199 32.71 -36.96 -27.58
CA SER A 199 32.31 -36.74 -29.00
C SER A 199 31.20 -35.69 -29.15
N GLN A 200 31.39 -34.83 -30.15
CA GLN A 200 30.43 -33.87 -30.71
C GLN A 200 29.38 -34.63 -31.54
N GLN A 201 28.10 -34.25 -31.49
CA GLN A 201 27.35 -33.84 -32.70
C GLN A 201 25.96 -33.28 -32.37
N THR A 202 25.64 -32.23 -33.13
CA THR A 202 24.36 -31.60 -33.42
C THR A 202 23.24 -32.57 -33.82
N SER A 203 21.99 -32.25 -33.45
CA SER A 203 20.86 -32.16 -34.39
C SER A 203 19.63 -31.50 -33.75
N GLN A 204 19.09 -30.54 -34.50
CA GLN A 204 17.74 -30.00 -34.36
C GLN A 204 16.69 -31.09 -34.59
N ALA A 205 15.61 -31.08 -33.81
CA ALA A 205 14.28 -31.44 -34.30
C ALA A 205 13.21 -30.98 -33.31
N SER A 206 12.35 -30.08 -33.80
CA SER A 206 11.06 -29.73 -33.22
C SER A 206 10.21 -30.97 -32.98
N THR A 207 9.63 -31.08 -31.78
CA THR A 207 8.33 -31.73 -31.60
C THR A 207 7.47 -30.87 -30.69
N GLN A 208 6.39 -30.41 -31.28
CA GLN A 208 5.21 -29.81 -30.68
C GLN A 208 4.68 -30.66 -29.51
N PRO A 209 4.09 -30.01 -28.48
CA PRO A 209 2.84 -30.54 -27.92
C PRO A 209 1.67 -29.58 -28.13
N THR A 210 0.58 -30.21 -28.49
CA THR A 210 -0.75 -29.69 -28.82
C THR A 210 -1.49 -29.25 -27.56
N THR A 211 -2.15 -28.09 -27.67
CA THR A 211 -3.39 -27.64 -26.99
C THR A 211 -3.73 -28.16 -25.59
N GLN A 212 -3.79 -27.24 -24.62
CA GLN A 212 -4.94 -27.14 -23.72
C GLN A 212 -5.14 -25.72 -23.23
N GLN A 213 -6.25 -25.14 -23.66
CA GLN A 213 -6.82 -23.89 -23.16
C GLN A 213 -7.33 -24.13 -21.74
N SER A 214 -6.79 -23.40 -20.79
CA SER A 214 -7.43 -23.12 -19.50
C SER A 214 -7.07 -21.70 -19.11
N GLN A 215 -8.08 -20.85 -19.22
CA GLN A 215 -8.10 -19.46 -18.82
C GLN A 215 -8.08 -19.44 -17.28
N ALA A 216 -6.92 -19.17 -16.68
CA ALA A 216 -6.74 -19.08 -15.23
C ALA A 216 -5.70 -17.98 -14.89
N SER A 217 -5.96 -17.28 -13.79
CA SER A 217 -5.25 -16.11 -13.25
C SER A 217 -3.73 -16.08 -13.46
N SER A 218 -3.23 -14.89 -13.78
CA SER A 218 -1.80 -14.55 -13.88
C SER A 218 -1.06 -14.68 -12.54
N GLU A 219 -0.55 -15.88 -12.24
CA GLU A 219 0.61 -16.04 -11.37
C GLU A 219 1.86 -15.67 -12.18
N SER A 220 2.69 -14.78 -11.62
CA SER A 220 3.94 -14.33 -12.25
C SER A 220 4.90 -15.51 -12.41
N VAL A 221 5.11 -15.96 -13.66
CA VAL A 221 6.06 -17.03 -13.99
C VAL A 221 7.48 -16.56 -13.66
N ARG A 222 8.12 -17.22 -12.68
CA ARG A 222 9.54 -17.02 -12.36
C ARG A 222 10.39 -17.87 -13.30
N ILE A 223 10.92 -17.26 -14.35
CA ILE A 223 11.70 -17.92 -15.41
C ILE A 223 13.21 -17.82 -15.11
N VAL A 224 13.64 -16.72 -14.47
CA VAL A 224 15.05 -16.50 -14.11
C VAL A 224 15.27 -16.92 -12.66
N ASN A 225 16.13 -17.90 -12.44
CA ASN A 225 16.37 -18.51 -11.13
C ASN A 225 17.85 -18.44 -10.69
N SER A 226 18.76 -18.02 -11.58
CA SER A 226 20.19 -17.86 -11.25
C SER A 226 20.83 -16.63 -11.89
N ALA A 227 22.00 -16.26 -11.36
CA ALA A 227 22.84 -15.20 -11.90
C ALA A 227 23.26 -15.48 -13.34
N GLU A 228 23.60 -16.73 -13.67
CA GLU A 228 24.01 -17.15 -15.01
C GLU A 228 22.89 -16.97 -16.02
N GLN A 229 21.65 -17.29 -15.64
CA GLN A 229 20.48 -17.09 -16.50
C GLN A 229 20.23 -15.60 -16.75
N ALA A 230 20.38 -14.76 -15.73
CA ALA A 230 20.28 -13.32 -15.89
C ALA A 230 21.37 -12.76 -16.82
N MET A 231 22.62 -13.24 -16.68
CA MET A 231 23.72 -12.82 -17.56
C MET A 231 23.54 -13.28 -19.01
N GLN A 232 22.99 -14.47 -19.23
CA GLN A 232 22.65 -14.95 -20.58
C GLN A 232 21.59 -14.07 -21.25
N ILE A 233 20.58 -13.64 -20.50
CA ILE A 233 19.53 -12.74 -21.00
C ILE A 233 20.10 -11.34 -21.29
N ALA A 234 20.97 -10.81 -20.43
CA ALA A 234 21.52 -9.46 -20.57
C ALA A 234 22.62 -9.31 -21.64
N ALA A 235 23.39 -10.37 -21.91
CA ALA A 235 24.52 -10.36 -22.85
C ALA A 235 24.25 -9.72 -24.23
N PRO A 236 23.16 -10.07 -24.95
CA PRO A 236 22.85 -9.44 -26.23
C PRO A 236 22.55 -7.94 -26.12
N PHE A 237 21.90 -7.50 -25.03
CA PHE A 237 21.55 -6.09 -24.81
C PHE A 237 22.76 -5.22 -24.47
N LEU A 238 23.75 -5.82 -23.80
CA LEU A 238 25.00 -5.16 -23.45
C LEU A 238 26.11 -5.34 -24.50
N ASN A 239 25.79 -6.00 -25.63
CA ASN A 239 26.71 -6.29 -26.73
C ASN A 239 28.05 -6.91 -26.25
N THR A 240 27.97 -7.89 -25.35
CA THR A 240 29.15 -8.53 -24.75
C THR A 240 28.90 -10.01 -24.46
N THR A 241 29.93 -10.72 -23.98
CA THR A 241 29.84 -12.14 -23.62
C THR A 241 29.56 -12.34 -22.13
N VAL A 242 28.88 -13.42 -21.77
CA VAL A 242 28.51 -13.76 -20.37
C VAL A 242 29.71 -13.72 -19.42
N ASN A 243 30.89 -14.17 -19.86
CA ASN A 243 32.10 -14.20 -19.03
C ASN A 243 32.63 -12.80 -18.64
N ALA A 244 32.28 -11.78 -19.43
CA ALA A 244 32.62 -10.39 -19.17
C ALA A 244 31.61 -9.67 -18.26
N LEU A 245 30.50 -10.33 -17.88
CA LEU A 245 29.43 -9.77 -17.07
C LEU A 245 29.57 -10.13 -15.59
N ARG A 246 29.01 -9.26 -14.74
CA ARG A 246 28.72 -9.52 -13.33
C ARG A 246 27.21 -9.44 -13.14
N ALA A 247 26.68 -10.21 -12.19
CA ALA A 247 25.28 -10.13 -11.78
C ALA A 247 25.20 -10.03 -10.26
N THR A 248 24.49 -9.02 -9.77
CA THR A 248 24.22 -8.81 -8.35
C THR A 248 22.72 -8.97 -8.11
N PRO A 249 22.29 -9.73 -7.09
CA PRO A 249 20.86 -9.88 -6.81
C PRO A 249 20.28 -8.54 -6.36
N VAL A 250 19.07 -8.24 -6.84
CA VAL A 250 18.27 -7.07 -6.46
C VAL A 250 16.82 -7.51 -6.20
N ASP A 251 16.02 -6.64 -5.58
CA ASP A 251 14.70 -6.99 -5.04
C ASP A 251 13.75 -7.67 -6.04
N ASP A 252 13.86 -7.35 -7.35
CA ASP A 252 12.99 -7.91 -8.40
C ASP A 252 13.76 -8.66 -9.51
N GLY A 253 14.99 -9.10 -9.25
CA GLY A 253 15.77 -9.86 -10.21
C GLY A 253 17.28 -9.72 -10.03
N TRP A 254 17.98 -9.41 -11.11
CA TRP A 254 19.44 -9.29 -11.12
C TRP A 254 19.85 -8.01 -11.83
N GLN A 255 20.68 -7.21 -11.17
CA GLN A 255 21.39 -6.13 -11.82
C GLN A 255 22.61 -6.72 -12.53
N VAL A 256 22.65 -6.60 -13.85
CA VAL A 256 23.67 -7.20 -14.71
C VAL A 256 24.41 -6.13 -15.49
N GLY A 257 25.74 -6.17 -15.47
CA GLY A 257 26.58 -5.22 -16.20
C GLY A 257 27.99 -5.73 -16.48
N PRO A 258 28.78 -5.07 -17.36
CA PRO A 258 30.16 -5.49 -17.66
C PRO A 258 31.07 -5.29 -16.45
N LYS A 259 31.96 -6.25 -16.13
CA LYS A 259 32.83 -6.18 -14.94
C LYS A 259 33.68 -4.89 -14.81
N MET A 260 33.92 -4.18 -15.90
CA MET A 260 34.82 -3.02 -15.99
C MET A 260 34.10 -1.69 -16.23
N THR A 261 32.76 -1.66 -16.31
CA THR A 261 31.98 -0.43 -16.59
C THR A 261 30.66 -0.37 -15.80
N TYR A 262 30.03 0.81 -15.81
CA TYR A 262 28.78 1.12 -15.08
C TYR A 262 27.51 1.01 -15.96
N ALA A 263 27.57 0.32 -17.09
CA ALA A 263 26.42 0.12 -17.96
C ALA A 263 25.61 -1.11 -17.47
N ASP A 264 24.71 -0.89 -16.52
CA ASP A 264 23.95 -1.97 -15.88
C ASP A 264 22.49 -1.99 -16.39
N VAL A 265 21.94 -3.19 -16.57
CA VAL A 265 20.50 -3.44 -16.81
C VAL A 265 19.93 -4.27 -15.66
N ILE A 266 18.61 -4.23 -15.47
CA ILE A 266 17.90 -5.07 -14.50
C ILE A 266 17.17 -6.17 -15.26
N VAL A 267 17.57 -7.43 -15.02
CA VAL A 267 16.87 -8.61 -15.53
C VAL A 267 15.91 -9.10 -14.46
N HIS A 268 14.62 -8.97 -14.73
CA HIS A 268 13.57 -9.34 -13.79
C HIS A 268 13.36 -10.86 -13.74
N TYR A 269 12.77 -11.35 -12.65
CA TYR A 269 12.47 -12.78 -12.48
C TYR A 269 11.56 -13.37 -13.57
N ASN A 270 10.77 -12.53 -14.25
CA ASN A 270 9.93 -12.91 -15.39
C ASN A 270 10.67 -12.86 -16.75
N GLY A 271 11.98 -12.61 -16.76
CA GLY A 271 12.81 -12.54 -17.97
C GLY A 271 12.80 -11.18 -18.69
N ARG A 272 12.04 -10.19 -18.21
CA ARG A 272 12.03 -8.85 -18.82
C ARG A 272 13.28 -8.09 -18.42
N VAL A 273 13.81 -7.27 -19.33
CA VAL A 273 15.01 -6.47 -19.11
C VAL A 273 14.66 -5.00 -19.07
N PHE A 274 15.12 -4.31 -18.03
CA PHE A 274 14.93 -2.89 -17.83
C PHE A 274 16.28 -2.16 -17.90
N SER A 275 16.34 -1.10 -18.69
CA SER A 275 17.50 -0.21 -18.77
C SER A 275 17.23 1.02 -17.91
N PRO A 276 17.92 1.17 -16.76
CA PRO A 276 17.80 2.35 -15.92
C PRO A 276 18.38 3.58 -16.63
N ALA A 277 17.87 4.75 -16.25
CA ALA A 277 18.25 6.01 -16.83
C ALA A 277 19.75 6.23 -16.68
N ASN A 278 20.41 6.53 -17.80
CA ASN A 278 21.84 6.79 -17.81
C ASN A 278 22.07 8.31 -17.81
N PRO A 279 22.45 8.92 -16.68
CA PRO A 279 22.65 10.36 -16.59
C PRO A 279 23.81 10.86 -17.45
N ALA A 280 24.72 9.99 -17.88
CA ALA A 280 25.82 10.36 -18.78
C ALA A 280 25.41 10.40 -20.26
N THR A 281 24.41 9.62 -20.68
CA THR A 281 23.90 9.61 -22.07
C THR A 281 22.56 10.33 -22.22
N GLY A 282 21.92 10.72 -21.12
CA GLY A 282 20.60 11.36 -21.11
C GLY A 282 19.46 10.41 -21.51
N GLN A 283 19.71 9.11 -21.59
CA GLN A 283 18.68 8.13 -21.91
C GLN A 283 17.77 7.90 -20.69
N PRO A 284 16.44 8.02 -20.86
CA PRO A 284 15.49 7.77 -19.79
C PRO A 284 15.33 6.27 -19.51
N ASP A 285 14.77 5.96 -18.35
CA ASP A 285 14.31 4.62 -17.98
C ASP A 285 13.44 4.01 -19.09
N HIS A 286 13.79 2.81 -19.56
CA HIS A 286 12.97 2.11 -20.54
C HIS A 286 13.12 0.59 -20.47
N TRP A 287 12.07 -0.09 -20.91
CA TRP A 287 12.08 -1.55 -21.07
C TRP A 287 12.79 -1.91 -22.38
N LEU A 288 13.64 -2.92 -22.31
CA LEU A 288 14.27 -3.52 -23.48
C LEU A 288 13.41 -4.71 -23.93
N ASN A 289 13.16 -4.78 -25.25
CA ASN A 289 12.39 -5.84 -25.90
C ASN A 289 13.33 -6.81 -26.61
#